data_AF-A0A2P9GUP6-F1
#
_entry.id   AF-A0A2P9GUP6-F1
#
_cell.length_a   1.000
_cell.length_b   1.000
_cell.length_c   1.000
_cell.angle_alpha   90.00
_cell.angle_beta   90.00
_cell.angle_gamma   90.00
#
_symmetry.space_group_name_H-M   'P 1'
#
loop_
_entity.id
_entity.type
_entity.pdbx_description
1 polymer ?
#
loop_
_entity_poly.entity_id
_entity_poly.type
_entity_poly.pdbx_seq_one_letter_code
_entity_poly.pdbx_strand_id
1 'polypeptide(L)'
;MSFLGHISVRETHGIRRFLYPVSLEIPASLLHPADGAGLIMADGRPIPLQVTPSETNPGLYCRLDFAVSLSPLEKLELKLLRGGEAPQASPPLTSAAALSAPSITPEAEGTGQVDRRGTRPPSVDDPLQTEEKKRFRSTQRRFSVEFDRCGTLHEVVYDSAPHLRAPGVFNLNGRQAALEGVAAFAAGLPLSARVTAVGQYPDGCGAVTHLETTAYKSWVMLTHLLSRTQPEDELVFNLPLAVSPPVVTCDFGVGGGIYGSLQPETCPEMVWKSEFLRAGAVRWSIMSSGRTDYVGEVQTTGEYVRQQWFHLVDGRKALAVAVTQIPRCCREMKVTLRDSGEVAVAFRIGEASEVSAAFGLCCHFLNDIPAIAAATNPQSILLPPVVTKDF
;
A
#
# COMPACT_ATOMS: atom_id res chain seq x y z
N MET A 1 21.94 -20.92 17.63
CA MET A 1 20.93 -20.88 16.54
C MET A 1 20.53 -22.29 16.17
N SER A 2 19.23 -22.61 16.19
CA SER A 2 18.70 -23.88 15.69
C SER A 2 17.91 -23.65 14.40
N PHE A 3 18.03 -24.56 13.44
CA PHE A 3 17.28 -24.52 12.19
C PHE A 3 15.82 -24.95 12.44
N LEU A 4 14.88 -24.15 11.94
CA LEU A 4 13.44 -24.41 12.10
C LEU A 4 12.77 -24.94 10.84
N GLY A 5 13.26 -24.55 9.66
CA GLY A 5 12.74 -25.04 8.38
C GLY A 5 13.00 -24.08 7.21
N HIS A 6 12.40 -24.39 6.07
CA HIS A 6 12.59 -23.70 4.81
C HIS A 6 11.38 -22.84 4.44
N ILE A 7 11.65 -21.66 3.89
CA ILE A 7 10.65 -20.80 3.25
C ILE A 7 11.14 -20.54 1.83
N SER A 8 10.29 -20.81 0.84
CA SER A 8 10.55 -20.49 -0.57
C SER A 8 9.62 -19.39 -1.02
N VAL A 9 10.17 -18.36 -1.67
CA VAL A 9 9.40 -17.28 -2.29
C VAL A 9 9.68 -17.28 -3.78
N ARG A 10 8.64 -17.45 -4.60
CA ARG A 10 8.77 -17.57 -6.06
C ARG A 10 7.96 -16.49 -6.76
N GLU A 11 8.63 -15.76 -7.65
CA GLU A 11 8.01 -14.90 -8.65
C GLU A 11 7.39 -15.77 -9.76
N THR A 12 6.13 -15.53 -10.14
CA THR A 12 5.40 -16.37 -11.11
C THR A 12 4.84 -15.58 -12.30
N HIS A 13 5.05 -14.28 -12.36
CA HIS A 13 4.39 -13.39 -13.32
C HIS A 13 5.36 -12.67 -14.26
N GLY A 14 6.66 -12.97 -14.19
CA GLY A 14 7.70 -12.33 -14.98
C GLY A 14 8.00 -10.89 -14.55
N ILE A 15 7.60 -10.50 -13.33
CA ILE A 15 7.72 -9.12 -12.84
C ILE A 15 8.95 -9.00 -11.94
N ARG A 16 9.77 -7.97 -12.15
CA ARG A 16 10.84 -7.63 -11.21
C ARG A 16 10.27 -6.96 -9.97
N ARG A 17 10.64 -7.44 -8.79
CA ARG A 17 10.17 -6.96 -7.49
C ARG A 17 11.34 -6.53 -6.64
N PHE A 18 11.31 -5.30 -6.16
CA PHE A 18 12.27 -4.80 -5.20
C PHE A 18 11.62 -4.74 -3.82
N LEU A 19 12.24 -5.32 -2.80
CA LEU A 19 11.77 -5.28 -1.41
C LEU A 19 10.26 -5.55 -1.28
N TYR A 20 9.76 -6.59 -1.94
CA TYR A 20 8.38 -7.04 -1.88
C TYR A 20 8.05 -7.53 -0.46
N PRO A 21 7.00 -6.99 0.19
CA PRO A 21 6.60 -7.43 1.52
C PRO A 21 6.02 -8.85 1.45
N VAL A 22 6.52 -9.74 2.29
CA VAL A 22 6.05 -11.12 2.43
C VAL A 22 5.55 -11.30 3.86
N SER A 23 4.32 -11.82 3.97
CA SER A 23 3.69 -12.18 5.24
C SER A 23 3.29 -13.65 5.19
N LEU A 24 3.59 -14.42 6.24
CA LEU A 24 3.13 -15.79 6.36
C LEU A 24 2.91 -16.17 7.83
N GLU A 25 1.94 -17.04 8.11
CA GLU A 25 1.71 -17.59 9.45
C GLU A 25 2.44 -18.92 9.64
N ILE A 26 3.03 -19.13 10.82
CA ILE A 26 3.62 -20.41 11.25
C ILE A 26 3.10 -20.79 12.64
N PRO A 27 3.07 -22.08 13.02
CA PRO A 27 2.74 -22.50 14.37
C PRO A 27 3.64 -21.82 15.42
N ALA A 28 3.05 -21.28 16.49
CA ALA A 28 3.76 -20.64 17.59
C ALA A 28 4.65 -21.64 18.36
N SER A 29 4.38 -22.95 18.25
CA SER A 29 5.25 -24.02 18.77
C SER A 29 6.61 -24.09 18.06
N LEU A 30 6.69 -23.61 16.81
CA LEU A 30 7.94 -23.54 16.05
C LEU A 30 8.73 -22.27 16.33
N LEU A 31 8.08 -21.16 16.67
CA LEU A 31 8.74 -19.90 16.98
C LEU A 31 7.81 -19.01 17.80
N HIS A 32 8.16 -18.73 19.04
CA HIS A 32 7.41 -17.77 19.84
C HIS A 32 7.88 -16.34 19.50
N PRO A 33 7.00 -15.31 19.50
CA PRO A 33 7.42 -13.93 19.23
C PRO A 33 8.49 -13.37 20.18
N ALA A 34 8.61 -13.95 21.37
CA ALA A 34 9.68 -13.62 22.33
C ALA A 34 11.02 -14.30 22.01
N ASP A 35 11.03 -15.31 21.13
CA ASP A 35 12.24 -15.97 20.70
C ASP A 35 12.92 -15.08 19.65
N GLY A 36 14.21 -14.75 19.85
CA GLY A 36 14.99 -14.12 18.79
C GLY A 36 14.94 -14.98 17.52
N ALA A 37 14.62 -14.38 16.37
CA ALA A 37 14.45 -15.08 15.11
C ALA A 37 15.32 -14.46 14.01
N GLY A 38 15.84 -15.32 13.14
CA GLY A 38 16.60 -14.90 11.96
C GLY A 38 16.08 -15.57 10.70
N LEU A 39 16.06 -14.82 9.60
CA LEU A 39 15.83 -15.36 8.27
C LEU A 39 17.12 -15.17 7.47
N ILE A 40 17.64 -16.23 6.84
CA ILE A 40 18.88 -16.14 6.04
C ILE A 40 18.64 -16.70 4.64
N MET A 41 19.30 -16.10 3.65
CA MET A 41 19.35 -16.63 2.28
C MET A 41 20.30 -17.82 2.19
N ALA A 42 20.23 -18.57 1.08
CA ALA A 42 21.13 -19.70 0.81
C ALA A 42 22.63 -19.31 0.83
N ASP A 43 22.95 -18.05 0.50
CA ASP A 43 24.31 -17.49 0.54
C ASP A 43 24.75 -16.99 1.93
N GLY A 44 23.90 -17.18 2.95
CA GLY A 44 24.18 -16.78 4.34
C GLY A 44 23.86 -15.31 4.66
N ARG A 45 23.45 -14.49 3.69
CA ARG A 45 23.04 -13.11 3.97
C ARG A 45 21.75 -13.08 4.78
N PRO A 46 21.67 -12.28 5.86
CA PRO A 46 20.46 -12.19 6.64
C PRO A 46 19.40 -11.30 5.98
N ILE A 47 18.13 -11.64 6.22
CA ILE A 47 16.94 -10.88 5.87
C ILE A 47 16.31 -10.40 7.20
N PRO A 48 16.07 -9.08 7.36
CA PRO A 48 15.33 -8.59 8.51
C PRO A 48 13.94 -9.23 8.58
N LEU A 49 13.59 -9.74 9.76
CA LEU A 49 12.37 -10.49 10.02
C LEU A 49 11.68 -9.90 11.25
N GLN A 50 10.38 -9.66 11.14
CA GLN A 50 9.50 -9.35 12.26
C GLN A 50 8.65 -10.58 12.57
N VAL A 51 8.47 -10.88 13.86
CA VAL A 51 7.63 -11.98 14.34
C VAL A 51 6.58 -11.40 15.28
N THR A 52 5.32 -11.67 15.01
CA THR A 52 4.18 -11.15 15.78
C THR A 52 3.19 -12.26 16.10
N PRO A 53 2.42 -12.21 17.20
CA PRO A 53 1.33 -13.17 17.41
C PRO A 53 0.31 -13.12 16.26
N SER A 54 -0.24 -14.27 15.85
CA SER A 54 -1.34 -14.30 14.88
C SER A 54 -2.58 -13.64 15.48
N GLU A 55 -3.32 -12.88 14.68
CA GLU A 55 -4.58 -12.25 15.09
C GLU A 55 -5.75 -13.22 15.04
N THR A 56 -5.75 -14.11 14.04
CA THR A 56 -6.86 -15.06 13.85
C THR A 56 -6.80 -16.19 14.87
N ASN A 57 -5.58 -16.57 15.28
CA ASN A 57 -5.34 -17.66 16.21
C ASN A 57 -4.20 -17.32 17.19
N PRO A 58 -4.40 -16.34 18.09
CA PRO A 58 -3.36 -15.92 19.03
C PRO A 58 -2.88 -17.08 19.90
N GLY A 59 -1.57 -17.20 20.08
CA GLY A 59 -0.94 -18.27 20.86
C GLY A 59 -0.81 -19.62 20.14
N LEU A 60 -1.57 -19.85 19.07
CA LEU A 60 -1.43 -21.04 18.22
C LEU A 60 -0.51 -20.78 17.03
N TYR A 61 -0.57 -19.57 16.48
CA TYR A 61 0.24 -19.15 15.34
C TYR A 61 0.95 -17.83 15.64
N CYS A 62 2.06 -17.61 14.95
CA CYS A 62 2.71 -16.31 14.81
C CYS A 62 2.82 -15.95 13.33
N ARG A 63 2.81 -14.65 13.04
CA ARG A 63 3.00 -14.09 11.71
C ARG A 63 4.46 -13.66 11.56
N LEU A 64 5.04 -14.01 10.42
CA LEU A 64 6.36 -13.60 9.97
C LEU A 64 6.21 -12.53 8.89
N ASP A 65 6.83 -11.37 9.09
CA ASP A 65 6.86 -10.29 8.11
C ASP A 65 8.30 -9.94 7.72
N PHE A 66 8.62 -10.04 6.43
CA PHE A 66 9.95 -9.76 5.87
C PHE A 66 9.82 -9.21 4.44
N ALA A 67 10.91 -8.78 3.83
CA ALA A 67 10.91 -8.40 2.41
C ALA A 67 11.99 -9.09 1.61
N VAL A 68 11.66 -9.31 0.34
CA VAL A 68 12.56 -9.95 -0.63
C VAL A 68 12.64 -9.14 -1.92
N SER A 69 13.79 -9.18 -2.60
CA SER A 69 13.87 -8.69 -3.98
C SER A 69 13.94 -9.89 -4.91
N LEU A 70 13.08 -9.92 -5.92
CA LEU A 70 12.93 -11.01 -6.87
C LEU A 70 13.11 -10.46 -8.29
N SER A 71 13.96 -11.10 -9.06
CA SER A 71 14.01 -10.98 -10.51
C SER A 71 12.82 -11.71 -11.14
N PRO A 72 12.46 -11.40 -12.40
CA PRO A 72 11.41 -12.13 -13.11
C PRO A 72 11.58 -13.65 -12.99
N LEU A 73 10.52 -14.34 -12.56
CA LEU A 73 10.48 -15.79 -12.38
C LEU A 73 11.51 -16.37 -11.38
N GLU A 74 12.18 -15.52 -10.60
CA GLU A 74 13.16 -15.96 -9.59
C GLU A 74 12.49 -16.72 -8.44
N LYS A 75 13.22 -17.71 -7.91
CA LYS A 75 12.87 -18.42 -6.69
C LYS A 75 13.96 -18.20 -5.65
N LEU A 76 13.58 -17.67 -4.49
CA LEU A 76 14.46 -17.53 -3.33
C LEU A 76 14.18 -18.62 -2.31
N GLU A 77 15.26 -19.23 -1.81
CA GLU A 77 15.23 -20.21 -0.72
C GLU A 77 15.80 -19.58 0.54
N LEU A 78 14.99 -19.55 1.59
CA LEU A 78 15.29 -18.92 2.87
C LEU A 78 15.27 -19.98 3.98
N LYS A 79 16.17 -19.83 4.95
CA LYS A 79 16.21 -20.67 6.15
C LYS A 79 15.74 -19.86 7.34
N LEU A 80 14.75 -20.39 8.06
CA LEU A 80 14.28 -19.82 9.32
C LEU A 80 15.10 -20.40 10.48
N LEU A 81 15.65 -19.53 11.32
CA LEU A 81 16.50 -19.89 12.45
C LEU A 81 15.92 -19.35 13.77
N ARG A 82 15.97 -20.16 14.82
CA ARG A 82 15.68 -19.75 16.21
C ARG A 82 16.96 -19.35 16.94
N GLY A 83 16.89 -18.34 17.78
CA GLY A 83 17.98 -17.89 18.65
C GLY A 83 19.10 -17.21 17.88
N GLY A 84 18.77 -16.48 16.82
CA GLY A 84 19.69 -15.54 16.17
C GLY A 84 19.41 -14.12 16.68
N GLU A 85 20.46 -13.35 16.96
CA GLU A 85 20.28 -11.90 17.05
C GLU A 85 19.76 -11.42 15.70
N ALA A 86 18.62 -10.71 15.71
CA ALA A 86 18.16 -9.98 14.55
C ALA A 86 19.31 -9.04 14.14
N PRO A 87 19.85 -9.13 12.91
CA PRO A 87 20.88 -8.22 12.48
C PRO A 87 20.34 -6.80 12.66
N GLN A 88 21.02 -5.99 13.49
CA GLN A 88 20.66 -4.59 13.61
C GLN A 88 20.67 -3.99 12.20
N ALA A 89 19.54 -3.40 11.80
CA ALA A 89 19.45 -2.76 10.50
C ALA A 89 20.57 -1.73 10.39
N SER A 90 21.51 -1.94 9.46
CA SER A 90 22.61 -1.00 9.24
C SER A 90 22.04 0.40 9.00
N PRO A 91 22.66 1.46 9.56
CA PRO A 91 22.26 2.83 9.26
C PRO A 91 22.35 3.08 7.74
N PRO A 92 21.51 3.97 7.19
CA PRO A 92 21.43 4.18 5.76
C PRO A 92 22.80 4.59 5.19
N LEU A 93 23.21 3.92 4.11
CA LEU A 93 24.28 4.41 3.24
C LEU A 93 23.84 5.77 2.70
N THR A 94 24.47 6.85 3.18
CA THR A 94 24.42 8.16 2.51
C THR A 94 25.02 7.98 1.12
N SER A 95 24.16 7.80 0.13
CA SER A 95 24.51 7.79 -1.29
C SER A 95 24.87 9.22 -1.70
N ALA A 96 26.13 9.58 -1.49
CA ALA A 96 26.75 10.74 -2.08
C ALA A 96 28.13 10.33 -2.59
N ALA A 97 28.17 9.47 -3.62
CA ALA A 97 29.34 9.30 -4.48
C ALA A 97 29.02 8.43 -5.71
N ALA A 98 29.55 8.88 -6.85
CA ALA A 98 29.78 8.15 -8.10
C ALA A 98 28.62 8.06 -9.12
N LEU A 99 28.36 9.16 -9.81
CA LEU A 99 28.39 9.21 -11.27
C LEU A 99 29.03 10.53 -11.70
N SER A 100 30.34 10.48 -11.95
CA SER A 100 31.11 11.59 -12.50
C SER A 100 30.87 11.71 -14.01
N ALA A 101 30.28 12.81 -14.44
CA ALA A 101 30.43 13.34 -15.81
C ALA A 101 31.46 14.50 -15.75
N PRO A 102 32.26 14.72 -16.80
CA PRO A 102 33.46 15.54 -16.73
C PRO A 102 33.14 17.03 -16.53
N SER A 103 33.81 17.64 -15.55
CA SER A 103 33.72 19.07 -15.26
C SER A 103 34.61 19.90 -16.18
N ILE A 104 34.06 21.00 -16.67
CA ILE A 104 34.80 22.18 -17.10
C ILE A 104 34.88 23.10 -15.86
N THR A 105 36.10 23.36 -15.39
CA THR A 105 36.47 24.40 -14.41
C THR A 105 36.61 25.76 -15.12
N PRO A 106 36.48 26.93 -14.45
CA PRO A 106 37.27 27.27 -13.25
C PRO A 106 36.64 28.07 -12.10
N GLU A 107 37.28 27.86 -10.94
CA GLU A 107 37.66 28.76 -9.82
C GLU A 107 36.70 29.83 -9.26
N ALA A 108 36.42 29.70 -7.95
CA ALA A 108 36.85 30.69 -6.96
C ALA A 108 36.78 30.11 -5.52
N GLU A 109 37.83 30.40 -4.75
CA GLU A 109 38.07 29.98 -3.38
C GLU A 109 37.12 30.63 -2.36
N GLY A 110 36.82 29.89 -1.29
CA GLY A 110 36.09 30.38 -0.13
C GLY A 110 36.13 29.38 1.02
N THR A 111 37.16 29.47 1.86
CA THR A 111 37.33 28.63 3.07
C THR A 111 36.29 29.01 4.14
N GLY A 112 35.28 28.15 4.35
CA GLY A 112 34.32 28.23 5.43
C GLY A 112 34.37 26.99 6.31
N GLN A 113 34.88 27.16 7.53
CA GLN A 113 34.97 26.16 8.59
C GLN A 113 33.56 25.81 9.11
N VAL A 114 33.09 24.57 8.87
CA VAL A 114 31.80 24.09 9.38
C VAL A 114 32.01 23.33 10.69
N ASP A 115 31.48 23.91 11.76
CA ASP A 115 31.39 23.37 13.12
C ASP A 115 30.52 22.09 13.12
N ARG A 116 31.14 20.94 13.40
CA ARG A 116 30.46 19.64 13.54
C ARG A 116 29.94 19.51 14.98
N ARG A 117 28.79 20.13 15.27
CA ARG A 117 27.97 19.70 16.42
C ARG A 117 27.19 18.47 16.03
N GLY A 118 27.48 17.36 16.71
CA GLY A 118 26.80 16.08 16.54
C GLY A 118 25.30 16.22 16.82
N THR A 119 24.51 16.07 15.77
CA THR A 119 23.09 15.77 15.88
C THR A 119 22.94 14.32 16.32
N ARG A 120 22.42 14.14 17.54
CA ARG A 120 21.97 12.86 18.06
C ARG A 120 20.87 12.33 17.11
N PRO A 121 20.88 11.04 16.71
CA PRO A 121 19.76 10.47 15.97
C PRO A 121 18.48 10.63 16.80
N PRO A 122 17.31 10.90 16.17
CA PRO A 122 16.06 11.04 16.88
C PRO A 122 15.80 9.79 17.72
N SER A 123 15.44 9.98 18.99
CA SER A 123 14.95 8.89 19.84
C SER A 123 13.74 8.24 19.15
N VAL A 124 13.69 6.91 19.23
CA VAL A 124 12.47 6.16 18.90
C VAL A 124 11.50 6.48 20.02
N ASP A 125 10.68 7.51 19.84
CA ASP A 125 9.62 7.82 20.78
C ASP A 125 8.58 6.67 20.72
N ASP A 126 8.18 6.19 21.90
CA ASP A 126 7.04 5.28 22.05
C ASP A 126 5.83 5.81 21.27
N PRO A 127 4.93 4.94 20.77
CA PRO A 127 3.72 5.40 20.08
C PRO A 127 2.95 6.36 20.99
N LEU A 128 3.06 7.66 20.71
CA LEU A 128 2.42 8.74 21.45
C LEU A 128 0.90 8.56 21.37
N GLN A 129 0.31 8.06 22.45
CA GLN A 129 -1.13 8.08 22.66
C GLN A 129 -1.50 9.45 23.24
N THR A 130 -1.96 10.38 22.39
CA THR A 130 -2.56 11.63 22.87
C THR A 130 -4.04 11.42 23.16
N GLU A 131 -4.45 11.67 24.41
CA GLU A 131 -5.81 11.46 24.95
C GLU A 131 -6.94 12.14 24.16
N GLU A 132 -6.66 13.20 23.40
CA GLU A 132 -7.74 14.06 22.88
C GLU A 132 -8.47 13.53 21.64
N LYS A 133 -7.86 12.61 20.90
CA LYS A 133 -8.53 11.78 19.87
C LYS A 133 -7.72 10.50 19.81
N LYS A 134 -8.35 9.33 19.95
CA LYS A 134 -7.74 8.00 19.87
C LYS A 134 -7.19 7.71 18.46
N ARG A 135 -6.20 8.52 18.06
CA ARG A 135 -5.40 8.44 16.86
C ARG A 135 -4.17 7.63 17.19
N PHE A 136 -3.62 7.03 16.15
CA PHE A 136 -2.46 6.19 16.26
C PHE A 136 -1.55 6.44 15.08
N ARG A 137 -0.25 6.47 15.36
CA ARG A 137 0.77 6.73 14.37
C ARG A 137 1.66 5.50 14.23
N SER A 138 1.84 5.06 12.99
CA SER A 138 2.81 4.03 12.61
C SER A 138 3.91 4.70 11.79
N THR A 139 5.14 4.65 12.28
CA THR A 139 6.31 5.27 11.61
C THR A 139 7.32 4.20 11.22
N GLN A 140 7.66 4.15 9.93
CA GLN A 140 8.63 3.26 9.32
C GLN A 140 9.67 4.08 8.54
N ARG A 141 10.83 4.36 9.15
CA ARG A 141 11.92 5.10 8.50
C ARG A 141 11.45 6.46 7.93
N ARG A 142 11.29 6.52 6.59
CA ARG A 142 10.90 7.70 5.80
C ARG A 142 9.38 7.88 5.73
N PHE A 143 8.60 6.90 6.16
CA PHE A 143 7.16 6.83 5.97
C PHE A 143 6.43 6.83 7.32
N SER A 144 5.42 7.66 7.50
CA SER A 144 4.54 7.60 8.68
C SER A 144 3.09 7.72 8.28
N VAL A 145 2.24 6.97 8.96
CA VAL A 145 0.80 6.94 8.75
C VAL A 145 0.09 7.20 10.06
N GLU A 146 -0.89 8.09 10.06
CA GLU A 146 -1.79 8.32 11.19
C GLU A 146 -3.21 7.89 10.83
N PHE A 147 -3.83 7.13 11.71
CA PHE A 147 -5.21 6.65 11.57
C PHE A 147 -5.93 6.67 12.93
N ASP A 148 -7.25 6.51 12.95
CA ASP A 148 -8.03 6.45 14.19
C ASP A 148 -8.80 5.14 14.36
N ARG A 149 -9.48 5.00 15.50
CA ARG A 149 -10.34 3.84 15.79
C ARG A 149 -11.54 3.70 14.86
N CYS A 150 -11.90 4.74 14.12
CA CYS A 150 -12.98 4.68 13.15
C CYS A 150 -12.49 4.11 11.80
N GLY A 151 -11.22 3.73 11.69
CA GLY A 151 -10.63 3.25 10.43
C GLY A 151 -10.39 4.39 9.43
N THR A 152 -10.34 5.64 9.92
CA THR A 152 -10.07 6.81 9.08
C THR A 152 -8.56 6.99 8.93
N LEU A 153 -8.10 7.20 7.70
CA LEU A 153 -6.71 7.53 7.39
C LEU A 153 -6.52 9.05 7.47
N HIS A 154 -5.93 9.57 8.56
CA HIS A 154 -5.81 11.01 8.82
C HIS A 154 -4.60 11.64 8.14
N GLU A 155 -3.46 10.95 8.20
CA GLU A 155 -2.20 11.50 7.71
C GLU A 155 -1.37 10.41 7.03
N VAL A 156 -0.71 10.79 5.94
CA VAL A 156 0.37 10.02 5.36
C VAL A 156 1.50 10.99 5.09
N VAL A 157 2.69 10.70 5.62
CA VAL A 157 3.89 11.50 5.43
C VAL A 157 4.98 10.60 4.87
N TYR A 158 5.63 11.04 3.81
CA TYR A 158 6.85 10.42 3.28
C TYR A 158 7.93 11.50 3.27
N ASP A 159 9.12 11.25 3.83
CA ASP A 159 10.22 12.23 4.00
C ASP A 159 9.78 13.61 4.48
N SER A 160 8.95 13.65 5.51
CA SER A 160 8.40 14.90 6.05
C SER A 160 7.45 15.64 5.09
N ALA A 161 7.16 15.10 3.91
CA ALA A 161 6.18 15.64 2.98
C ALA A 161 4.81 14.98 3.21
N PRO A 162 3.75 15.76 3.55
CA PRO A 162 2.42 15.22 3.70
C PRO A 162 1.83 14.85 2.33
N HIS A 163 1.21 13.68 2.22
CA HIS A 163 0.53 13.22 1.01
C HIS A 163 -0.97 13.47 1.03
N LEU A 164 -1.58 13.68 2.20
CA LEU A 164 -3.01 13.93 2.36
C LEU A 164 -3.26 15.38 2.75
N ARG A 165 -4.30 15.99 2.18
CA ARG A 165 -4.79 17.32 2.58
C ARG A 165 -5.96 17.25 3.58
N ALA A 166 -6.61 16.10 3.64
CA ALA A 166 -7.70 15.78 4.56
C ALA A 166 -7.77 14.26 4.78
N PRO A 167 -8.55 13.78 5.75
CA PRO A 167 -8.66 12.35 5.99
C PRO A 167 -9.30 11.59 4.82
N GLY A 168 -8.82 10.37 4.57
CA GLY A 168 -9.41 9.42 3.62
C GLY A 168 -10.55 8.64 4.26
N VAL A 169 -11.70 8.57 3.59
CA VAL A 169 -12.95 8.03 4.17
C VAL A 169 -13.77 7.22 3.16
N PHE A 170 -14.44 6.18 3.66
CA PHE A 170 -15.47 5.45 2.93
C PHE A 170 -16.86 6.06 3.16
N ASN A 171 -17.66 6.10 2.11
CA ASN A 171 -19.05 6.53 2.16
C ASN A 171 -19.91 5.54 1.36
N LEU A 172 -21.04 5.11 1.92
CA LEU A 172 -22.07 4.35 1.21
C LEU A 172 -23.23 5.29 0.93
N ASN A 173 -23.58 5.48 -0.35
CA ASN A 173 -24.66 6.37 -0.79
C ASN A 173 -24.53 7.79 -0.19
N GLY A 174 -23.30 8.30 -0.13
CA GLY A 174 -22.98 9.62 0.43
C GLY A 174 -23.04 9.72 1.96
N ARG A 175 -23.14 8.60 2.68
CA ARG A 175 -23.19 8.56 4.16
C ARG A 175 -21.99 7.81 4.71
N GLN A 176 -21.48 8.23 5.86
CA GLN A 176 -20.41 7.53 6.57
C GLN A 176 -20.99 6.52 7.58
N ALA A 177 -20.27 5.42 7.78
CA ALA A 177 -20.59 4.48 8.85
C ALA A 177 -20.15 5.04 10.21
N ALA A 178 -20.95 4.78 11.24
CA ALA A 178 -20.52 4.98 12.61
C ALA A 178 -19.66 3.79 13.03
N LEU A 179 -18.34 3.90 12.80
CA LEU A 179 -17.37 2.85 13.08
C LEU A 179 -16.68 3.07 14.43
N GLU A 180 -16.49 2.00 15.18
CA GLU A 180 -15.63 1.98 16.36
C GLU A 180 -14.73 0.75 16.29
N GLY A 181 -13.47 0.92 16.65
CA GLY A 181 -12.45 -0.07 16.37
C GLY A 181 -11.42 -0.21 17.46
N VAL A 182 -10.66 -1.28 17.34
CA VAL A 182 -9.47 -1.55 18.13
C VAL A 182 -8.29 -1.49 17.19
N ALA A 183 -7.28 -0.70 17.56
CA ALA A 183 -6.01 -0.72 16.87
C ALA A 183 -5.13 -1.81 17.50
N ALA A 184 -4.53 -2.63 16.65
CA ALA A 184 -3.54 -3.60 17.04
C ALA A 184 -2.17 -3.10 16.56
N PHE A 185 -1.26 -2.89 17.51
CA PHE A 185 0.14 -2.65 17.21
C PHE A 185 0.88 -3.95 17.49
N ALA A 186 1.67 -4.41 16.52
CA ALA A 186 2.68 -5.40 16.81
C ALA A 186 3.63 -4.84 17.88
N ALA A 187 3.72 -5.50 19.04
CA ALA A 187 4.66 -5.10 20.08
C ALA A 187 6.10 -5.33 19.58
N GLY A 188 6.93 -4.27 19.64
CA GLY A 188 8.30 -4.26 19.14
C GLY A 188 8.41 -3.59 17.77
N LEU A 189 9.20 -2.51 17.72
CA LEU A 189 9.67 -1.71 16.57
C LEU A 189 8.78 -1.73 15.31
N PRO A 190 8.19 -0.58 14.93
CA PRO A 190 6.94 -0.51 14.19
C PRO A 190 7.22 -0.76 12.71
N LEU A 191 7.10 -2.01 12.28
CA LEU A 191 7.14 -2.33 10.87
C LEU A 191 5.73 -2.44 10.30
N SER A 192 4.73 -2.95 11.01
CA SER A 192 3.33 -2.95 10.52
C SER A 192 2.37 -2.51 11.62
N ALA A 193 1.35 -1.75 11.23
CA ALA A 193 0.25 -1.39 12.11
C ALA A 193 -1.08 -1.68 11.42
N ARG A 194 -2.04 -2.19 12.19
CA ARG A 194 -3.34 -2.56 11.68
C ARG A 194 -4.45 -1.98 12.57
N VAL A 195 -5.51 -1.49 11.92
CA VAL A 195 -6.77 -1.14 12.58
C VAL A 195 -7.89 -1.94 11.99
N THR A 196 -8.73 -2.46 12.86
CA THR A 196 -10.03 -2.99 12.48
C THR A 196 -11.10 -2.17 13.18
N ALA A 197 -11.91 -1.47 12.38
CA ALA A 197 -13.04 -0.68 12.84
C ALA A 197 -14.34 -1.33 12.38
N VAL A 198 -15.28 -1.55 13.31
CA VAL A 198 -16.53 -2.25 13.07
C VAL A 198 -17.68 -1.32 13.41
N GLY A 199 -18.76 -1.37 12.65
CA GLY A 199 -19.95 -0.57 12.93
C GLY A 199 -21.02 -0.75 11.87
N GLN A 200 -21.75 0.31 11.59
CA GLN A 200 -22.86 0.28 10.63
C GLN A 200 -23.12 1.64 9.99
N TYR A 201 -23.67 1.61 8.79
CA TYR A 201 -24.23 2.77 8.11
C TYR A 201 -25.62 3.13 8.68
N PRO A 202 -26.12 4.37 8.44
CA PRO A 202 -27.40 4.83 9.00
C PRO A 202 -28.65 4.00 8.60
N ASP A 203 -28.56 3.21 7.54
CA ASP A 203 -29.60 2.29 7.07
C ASP A 203 -29.52 0.89 7.72
N GLY A 204 -28.61 0.70 8.67
CA GLY A 204 -28.36 -0.57 9.35
C GLY A 204 -27.50 -1.55 8.56
N CYS A 205 -26.88 -1.16 7.45
CA CYS A 205 -25.88 -1.99 6.78
C CYS A 205 -24.62 -2.08 7.66
N GLY A 206 -24.28 -3.29 8.12
CA GLY A 206 -23.06 -3.52 8.89
C GLY A 206 -21.82 -3.27 8.05
N ALA A 207 -20.77 -2.72 8.67
CA ALA A 207 -19.55 -2.33 8.00
C ALA A 207 -18.31 -2.69 8.83
N VAL A 208 -17.24 -3.10 8.15
CA VAL A 208 -15.92 -3.32 8.76
C VAL A 208 -14.86 -2.65 7.88
N THR A 209 -13.99 -1.83 8.47
CA THR A 209 -12.82 -1.27 7.78
C THR A 209 -11.55 -1.83 8.39
N HIS A 210 -10.74 -2.48 7.57
CA HIS A 210 -9.36 -2.82 7.88
C HIS A 210 -8.43 -1.83 7.22
N LEU A 211 -7.50 -1.29 8.00
CA LEU A 211 -6.38 -0.49 7.51
C LEU A 211 -5.10 -1.16 7.98
N GLU A 212 -4.17 -1.41 7.07
CA GLU A 212 -2.89 -2.06 7.37
C GLU A 212 -1.75 -1.33 6.66
N THR A 213 -0.70 -1.03 7.41
CA THR A 213 0.60 -0.65 6.83
C THR A 213 1.44 -1.90 6.66
N THR A 214 2.11 -2.03 5.51
CA THR A 214 3.01 -3.16 5.28
C THR A 214 4.36 -2.90 5.93
N ALA A 215 5.04 -3.96 6.39
CA ALA A 215 6.39 -3.91 6.96
C ALA A 215 7.46 -3.26 6.06
N TYR A 216 7.22 -3.24 4.75
CA TYR A 216 8.19 -2.79 3.76
C TYR A 216 7.52 -1.94 2.69
N LYS A 217 8.06 -0.73 2.53
CA LYS A 217 7.57 0.36 1.67
C LYS A 217 6.35 1.08 2.22
N SER A 218 6.04 2.20 1.58
CA SER A 218 5.00 3.15 1.92
C SER A 218 3.61 2.72 1.43
N TRP A 219 3.29 1.43 1.61
CA TRP A 219 1.97 0.90 1.27
C TRP A 219 1.01 0.99 2.45
N VAL A 220 -0.21 1.42 2.12
CA VAL A 220 -1.38 1.33 2.98
C VAL A 220 -2.41 0.47 2.27
N MET A 221 -2.77 -0.66 2.87
CA MET A 221 -3.87 -1.49 2.43
C MET A 221 -5.14 -1.10 3.18
N LEU A 222 -6.22 -0.86 2.45
CA LEU A 222 -7.54 -0.55 2.98
C LEU A 222 -8.52 -1.59 2.44
N THR A 223 -9.21 -2.28 3.33
CA THR A 223 -10.30 -3.17 2.98
C THR A 223 -11.55 -2.73 3.71
N HIS A 224 -12.63 -2.46 2.96
CA HIS A 224 -13.93 -2.16 3.52
C HIS A 224 -14.89 -3.32 3.21
N LEU A 225 -15.54 -3.88 4.22
CA LEU A 225 -16.53 -4.93 4.08
C LEU A 225 -17.91 -4.35 4.38
N LEU A 226 -18.89 -4.71 3.55
CA LEU A 226 -20.30 -4.49 3.80
C LEU A 226 -20.96 -5.81 4.15
N SER A 227 -21.77 -5.86 5.21
CA SER A 227 -22.46 -7.09 5.64
C SER A 227 -23.55 -7.53 4.66
N ARG A 228 -24.05 -6.59 3.86
CA ARG A 228 -24.99 -6.81 2.76
C ARG A 228 -24.79 -5.75 1.69
N THR A 229 -25.28 -6.00 0.49
CA THR A 229 -25.33 -4.99 -0.59
C THR A 229 -26.70 -4.98 -1.24
N GLN A 230 -27.17 -3.82 -1.67
CA GLN A 230 -28.38 -3.64 -2.47
C GLN A 230 -28.03 -3.17 -3.89
N PRO A 231 -28.87 -3.47 -4.90
CA PRO A 231 -28.68 -2.90 -6.23
C PRO A 231 -28.68 -1.37 -6.16
N GLU A 232 -27.84 -0.73 -6.97
CA GLU A 232 -27.63 0.71 -7.02
C GLU A 232 -26.90 1.34 -5.83
N ASP A 233 -26.58 0.56 -4.79
CA ASP A 233 -25.66 1.03 -3.75
C ASP A 233 -24.34 1.49 -4.40
N GLU A 234 -23.82 2.61 -3.91
CA GLU A 234 -22.56 3.18 -4.32
C GLU A 234 -21.65 3.37 -3.11
N LEU A 235 -20.59 2.55 -3.04
CA LEU A 235 -19.53 2.70 -2.05
C LEU A 235 -18.40 3.54 -2.66
N VAL A 236 -18.03 4.64 -2.01
CA VAL A 236 -16.99 5.55 -2.48
C VAL A 236 -15.90 5.70 -1.43
N PHE A 237 -14.65 5.42 -1.82
CA PHE A 237 -13.47 5.82 -1.06
C PHE A 237 -12.95 7.16 -1.59
N ASN A 238 -12.96 8.18 -0.74
CA ASN A 238 -12.42 9.50 -1.06
C ASN A 238 -11.02 9.63 -0.43
N LEU A 239 -10.03 9.98 -1.23
CA LEU A 239 -8.65 10.19 -0.83
C LEU A 239 -8.18 11.57 -1.31
N PRO A 240 -8.33 12.61 -0.46
CA PRO A 240 -7.93 13.96 -0.82
C PRO A 240 -6.41 14.12 -0.63
N LEU A 241 -5.69 14.24 -1.76
CA LEU A 241 -4.23 14.32 -1.79
C LEU A 241 -3.72 15.76 -1.67
N ALA A 242 -2.59 15.91 -0.99
CA ALA A 242 -1.80 17.14 -0.98
C ALA A 242 -0.88 17.19 -2.20
N VAL A 243 -1.46 17.47 -3.37
CA VAL A 243 -0.71 17.59 -4.62
C VAL A 243 -0.04 18.95 -4.80
N SER A 244 1.08 18.98 -5.50
CA SER A 244 1.73 20.22 -5.95
C SER A 244 1.31 20.53 -7.38
N PRO A 245 0.70 21.69 -7.67
CA PRO A 245 0.42 22.08 -9.04
C PRO A 245 1.70 22.31 -9.86
N PRO A 246 1.68 22.03 -11.18
CA PRO A 246 0.62 21.30 -11.89
C PRO A 246 0.68 19.79 -11.59
N VAL A 247 -0.48 19.13 -11.49
CA VAL A 247 -0.54 17.66 -11.46
C VAL A 247 -0.15 17.15 -12.85
N VAL A 248 0.94 16.41 -12.94
CA VAL A 248 1.64 16.29 -14.22
C VAL A 248 1.06 15.13 -15.03
N THR A 249 0.82 13.99 -14.40
CA THR A 249 0.50 12.76 -15.13
C THR A 249 -0.32 11.79 -14.31
N CYS A 250 -1.30 11.16 -14.92
CA CYS A 250 -1.94 9.95 -14.42
C CYS A 250 -1.88 8.87 -15.48
N ASP A 251 -1.85 7.62 -15.08
CA ASP A 251 -2.00 6.49 -15.97
C ASP A 251 -2.93 5.43 -15.38
N PHE A 252 -3.51 4.64 -16.28
CA PHE A 252 -4.50 3.63 -15.93
C PHE A 252 -4.03 2.27 -16.44
N GLY A 253 -4.25 1.25 -15.62
CA GLY A 253 -3.87 -0.14 -15.87
C GLY A 253 -4.66 -0.87 -16.94
N VAL A 254 -4.90 -0.22 -18.08
CA VAL A 254 -5.65 -0.72 -19.23
C VAL A 254 -4.89 -0.43 -20.53
N GLY A 255 -5.11 -1.25 -21.56
CA GLY A 255 -4.73 -0.92 -22.94
C GLY A 255 -3.23 -0.71 -23.23
N GLY A 256 -2.32 -1.28 -22.42
CA GLY A 256 -0.87 -1.08 -22.57
C GLY A 256 -0.30 0.13 -21.81
N GLY A 257 -1.11 0.76 -20.95
CA GLY A 257 -0.76 1.97 -20.21
C GLY A 257 -1.26 3.21 -20.95
N ILE A 258 -2.40 3.74 -20.53
CA ILE A 258 -2.94 4.99 -21.06
C ILE A 258 -2.55 6.12 -20.12
N TYR A 259 -1.83 7.11 -20.66
CA TYR A 259 -1.39 8.29 -19.93
C TYR A 259 -2.35 9.46 -20.19
N GLY A 260 -2.63 10.21 -19.14
CA GLY A 260 -3.34 11.48 -19.18
C GLY A 260 -2.60 12.54 -18.38
N SER A 261 -3.00 13.80 -18.57
CA SER A 261 -2.48 14.94 -17.81
C SER A 261 -3.66 15.75 -17.30
N LEU A 262 -3.65 16.05 -16.00
CA LEU A 262 -4.64 16.91 -15.37
C LEU A 262 -4.14 18.34 -15.44
N GLN A 263 -4.86 19.18 -16.17
CA GLN A 263 -4.50 20.58 -16.38
C GLN A 263 -5.70 21.42 -15.96
N PRO A 264 -5.56 22.34 -14.98
CA PRO A 264 -6.70 23.09 -14.46
C PRO A 264 -7.57 23.75 -15.54
N GLU A 265 -6.94 24.27 -16.61
CA GLU A 265 -7.67 25.00 -17.66
C GLU A 265 -8.24 24.10 -18.76
N THR A 266 -7.64 22.94 -19.02
CA THR A 266 -7.98 22.12 -20.22
C THR A 266 -8.48 20.72 -19.89
N CYS A 267 -8.10 20.18 -18.72
CA CYS A 267 -8.49 18.88 -18.23
C CYS A 267 -8.47 18.86 -16.68
N PRO A 268 -9.40 19.58 -16.01
CA PRO A 268 -9.45 19.59 -14.54
C PRO A 268 -9.89 18.24 -13.94
N GLU A 269 -10.49 17.36 -14.74
CA GLU A 269 -11.00 16.07 -14.29
C GLU A 269 -10.72 14.98 -15.33
N MET A 270 -10.23 13.83 -14.84
CA MET A 270 -10.21 12.57 -15.57
C MET A 270 -11.02 11.52 -14.83
N VAL A 271 -11.79 10.74 -15.59
CA VAL A 271 -12.63 9.67 -15.08
C VAL A 271 -12.31 8.38 -15.81
N TRP A 272 -11.89 7.37 -15.06
CA TRP A 272 -11.79 6.00 -15.56
C TRP A 272 -12.96 5.18 -15.05
N LYS A 273 -13.73 4.59 -15.96
CA LYS A 273 -14.86 3.72 -15.66
C LYS A 273 -14.58 2.31 -16.17
N SER A 274 -14.92 1.30 -15.36
CA SER A 274 -14.84 -0.12 -15.69
C SER A 274 -16.17 -0.80 -15.39
N GLU A 275 -16.81 -1.38 -16.41
CA GLU A 275 -18.05 -2.15 -16.33
C GLU A 275 -17.71 -3.65 -16.34
N PHE A 276 -18.15 -4.37 -15.31
CA PHE A 276 -17.88 -5.80 -15.14
C PHE A 276 -19.05 -6.62 -15.70
N LEU A 277 -18.81 -7.29 -16.83
CA LEU A 277 -19.81 -8.10 -17.52
C LEU A 277 -19.84 -9.53 -16.97
N ARG A 278 -21.02 -10.17 -16.98
CA ARG A 278 -21.20 -11.54 -16.44
C ARG A 278 -20.33 -12.61 -17.12
N ALA A 279 -19.91 -12.37 -18.37
CA ALA A 279 -19.02 -13.27 -19.12
C ALA A 279 -17.53 -13.15 -18.72
N GLY A 280 -17.21 -12.40 -17.66
CA GLY A 280 -15.82 -12.14 -17.26
C GLY A 280 -15.10 -11.13 -18.16
N ALA A 281 -15.83 -10.47 -19.05
CA ALA A 281 -15.32 -9.33 -19.81
C ALA A 281 -15.39 -8.05 -18.97
N VAL A 282 -14.43 -7.15 -19.17
CA VAL A 282 -14.45 -5.81 -18.59
C VAL A 282 -14.41 -4.79 -19.71
N ARG A 283 -15.47 -3.99 -19.82
CA ARG A 283 -15.48 -2.81 -20.70
C ARG A 283 -15.00 -1.62 -19.90
N TRP A 284 -14.10 -0.83 -20.46
CA TRP A 284 -13.57 0.34 -19.79
C TRP A 284 -13.58 1.55 -20.70
N SER A 285 -13.65 2.73 -20.09
CA SER A 285 -13.50 4.01 -20.76
C SER A 285 -12.72 4.99 -19.89
N ILE A 286 -11.98 5.88 -20.54
CA ILE A 286 -11.32 7.03 -19.90
C ILE A 286 -11.89 8.28 -20.53
N MET A 287 -12.35 9.19 -19.68
CA MET A 287 -12.95 10.46 -20.06
C MET A 287 -12.15 11.62 -19.47
N SER A 288 -11.89 12.63 -20.28
CA SER A 288 -11.34 13.92 -19.84
C SER A 288 -12.41 14.99 -19.93
N SER A 289 -12.75 15.62 -18.81
CA SER A 289 -13.74 16.71 -18.76
C SER A 289 -15.08 16.38 -19.46
N GLY A 290 -15.57 15.15 -19.27
CA GLY A 290 -16.82 14.65 -19.86
C GLY A 290 -16.71 14.12 -21.29
N ARG A 291 -15.56 14.25 -21.97
CA ARG A 291 -15.32 13.65 -23.30
C ARG A 291 -14.67 12.29 -23.14
N THR A 292 -15.22 11.26 -23.78
CA THR A 292 -14.56 9.95 -23.88
C THR A 292 -13.37 10.02 -24.84
N ASP A 293 -12.16 9.84 -24.31
CA ASP A 293 -10.93 9.81 -25.11
C ASP A 293 -10.53 8.40 -25.51
N TYR A 294 -10.76 7.44 -24.60
CA TYR A 294 -10.39 6.04 -24.80
C TYR A 294 -11.51 5.12 -24.38
N VAL A 295 -11.67 4.03 -25.12
CA VAL A 295 -12.55 2.92 -24.79
C VAL A 295 -11.85 1.61 -25.14
N GLY A 296 -12.18 0.57 -24.39
CA GLY A 296 -11.75 -0.76 -24.75
C GLY A 296 -12.55 -1.82 -24.02
N GLU A 297 -12.31 -3.06 -24.42
CA GLU A 297 -12.87 -4.23 -23.78
C GLU A 297 -11.74 -5.24 -23.64
N VAL A 298 -11.65 -5.85 -22.46
CA VAL A 298 -10.69 -6.91 -22.20
C VAL A 298 -11.44 -8.14 -21.72
N GLN A 299 -11.21 -9.26 -22.41
CA GLN A 299 -11.64 -10.55 -21.91
C GLN A 299 -10.66 -10.97 -20.82
N THR A 300 -11.08 -10.87 -19.56
CA THR A 300 -10.20 -11.28 -18.46
C THR A 300 -10.38 -12.77 -18.19
N THR A 301 -9.28 -13.52 -18.21
CA THR A 301 -9.26 -14.91 -17.75
C THR A 301 -8.90 -14.94 -16.27
N GLY A 302 -9.63 -15.77 -15.50
CA GLY A 302 -9.32 -16.19 -14.12
C GLY A 302 -8.75 -15.10 -13.20
N GLU A 303 -7.42 -15.02 -13.15
CA GLU A 303 -6.64 -14.26 -12.17
C GLU A 303 -6.57 -12.75 -12.44
N TYR A 304 -6.71 -12.31 -13.69
CA TYR A 304 -6.62 -10.87 -14.04
C TYR A 304 -7.97 -10.15 -14.02
N VAL A 305 -9.05 -10.90 -13.81
CA VAL A 305 -10.41 -10.35 -13.69
C VAL A 305 -10.42 -9.42 -12.50
N ARG A 306 -10.88 -8.18 -12.69
CA ARG A 306 -11.06 -7.18 -11.62
C ARG A 306 -9.78 -6.72 -10.92
N GLN A 307 -8.64 -6.87 -11.57
CA GLN A 307 -7.40 -6.23 -11.14
C GLN A 307 -7.28 -4.87 -11.82
N GLN A 308 -7.57 -3.80 -11.10
CA GLN A 308 -7.57 -2.44 -11.63
C GLN A 308 -6.52 -1.63 -10.88
N TRP A 309 -5.79 -0.76 -11.59
CA TRP A 309 -4.83 0.12 -10.95
C TRP A 309 -4.65 1.43 -11.70
N PHE A 310 -4.20 2.46 -11.00
CA PHE A 310 -3.85 3.75 -11.59
C PHE A 310 -2.69 4.40 -10.83
N HIS A 311 -1.98 5.32 -11.48
CA HIS A 311 -1.09 6.26 -10.77
C HIS A 311 -1.55 7.69 -10.91
N LEU A 312 -1.12 8.50 -9.96
CA LEU A 312 -1.15 9.95 -10.01
C LEU A 312 0.23 10.47 -9.62
N VAL A 313 0.83 11.29 -10.48
CA VAL A 313 2.17 11.83 -10.29
C VAL A 313 2.11 13.35 -10.43
N ASP A 314 2.65 14.04 -9.43
CA ASP A 314 2.92 15.47 -9.47
C ASP A 314 4.44 15.72 -9.54
N GLY A 315 4.86 16.99 -9.53
CA GLY A 315 6.29 17.35 -9.62
C GLY A 315 7.18 16.89 -8.45
N ARG A 316 6.62 16.32 -7.38
CA ARG A 316 7.33 15.93 -6.15
C ARG A 316 6.92 14.55 -5.62
N LYS A 317 5.69 14.11 -5.89
CA LYS A 317 5.04 12.97 -5.26
C LYS A 317 4.39 12.06 -6.30
N ALA A 318 4.31 10.78 -5.98
CA ALA A 318 3.53 9.81 -6.71
C ALA A 318 2.61 9.04 -5.75
N LEU A 319 1.43 8.72 -6.24
CA LEU A 319 0.50 7.75 -5.66
C LEU A 319 0.32 6.62 -6.67
N ALA A 320 0.54 5.38 -6.24
CA ALA A 320 0.11 4.19 -6.96
C ALA A 320 -1.09 3.58 -6.24
N VAL A 321 -2.16 3.23 -6.94
CA VAL A 321 -3.31 2.54 -6.34
C VAL A 321 -3.60 1.25 -7.08
N ALA A 322 -3.58 0.13 -6.37
CA ALA A 322 -4.12 -1.16 -6.82
C ALA A 322 -5.48 -1.40 -6.17
N VAL A 323 -6.46 -1.88 -6.94
CA VAL A 323 -7.76 -2.32 -6.45
C VAL A 323 -7.75 -3.85 -6.43
N THR A 324 -7.73 -4.44 -5.23
CA THR A 324 -7.38 -5.86 -5.00
C THR A 324 -8.58 -6.77 -4.73
N GLN A 325 -9.70 -6.21 -4.27
CA GLN A 325 -10.91 -6.95 -3.91
C GLN A 325 -12.11 -6.23 -4.50
N ILE A 326 -12.56 -6.63 -5.69
CA ILE A 326 -13.81 -6.13 -6.28
C ILE A 326 -14.81 -7.28 -6.22
N PRO A 327 -15.90 -7.17 -5.43
CA PRO A 327 -16.81 -8.29 -5.23
C PRO A 327 -17.62 -8.56 -6.50
N ARG A 328 -18.11 -9.79 -6.67
CA ARG A 328 -18.88 -10.18 -7.86
C ARG A 328 -20.17 -9.37 -8.04
N CYS A 329 -20.78 -8.91 -6.94
CA CYS A 329 -21.96 -8.05 -6.96
C CYS A 329 -21.68 -6.63 -7.50
N CYS A 330 -20.42 -6.21 -7.60
CA CYS A 330 -20.02 -4.95 -8.19
C CYS A 330 -20.10 -5.03 -9.73
N ARG A 331 -20.95 -4.18 -10.32
CA ARG A 331 -21.13 -4.06 -11.77
C ARG A 331 -20.27 -2.98 -12.41
N GLU A 332 -19.88 -1.97 -11.65
CA GLU A 332 -19.13 -0.84 -12.16
C GLU A 332 -18.14 -0.32 -11.10
N MET A 333 -16.93 -0.01 -11.54
CA MET A 333 -15.96 0.76 -10.78
C MET A 333 -15.70 2.08 -11.51
N LYS A 334 -15.64 3.18 -10.78
CA LYS A 334 -15.31 4.51 -11.31
C LYS A 334 -14.21 5.14 -10.48
N VAL A 335 -13.10 5.51 -11.11
CA VAL A 335 -12.03 6.31 -10.53
C VAL A 335 -12.17 7.73 -11.08
N THR A 336 -12.24 8.71 -10.19
CA THR A 336 -12.25 10.14 -10.54
C THR A 336 -10.99 10.79 -9.99
N LEU A 337 -10.23 11.45 -10.85
CA LEU A 337 -9.02 12.19 -10.51
C LEU A 337 -9.25 13.66 -10.87
N ARG A 338 -8.99 14.57 -9.94
CA ARG A 338 -9.05 16.02 -10.19
C ARG A 338 -7.69 16.68 -10.04
N ASP A 339 -7.49 17.76 -10.77
CA ASP A 339 -6.31 18.65 -10.66
C ASP A 339 -6.09 19.17 -9.24
N SER A 340 -7.16 19.31 -8.44
CA SER A 340 -7.09 19.71 -7.04
C SER A 340 -6.43 18.66 -6.12
N GLY A 341 -6.23 17.44 -6.60
CA GLY A 341 -5.75 16.29 -5.82
C GLY A 341 -6.87 15.44 -5.24
N GLU A 342 -8.13 15.66 -5.62
CA GLU A 342 -9.21 14.74 -5.26
C GLU A 342 -9.08 13.43 -6.03
N VAL A 343 -9.00 12.34 -5.28
CA VAL A 343 -9.11 10.98 -5.82
C VAL A 343 -10.35 10.33 -5.20
N ALA A 344 -11.26 9.84 -6.03
CA ALA A 344 -12.42 9.07 -5.60
C ALA A 344 -12.47 7.73 -6.33
N VAL A 345 -12.60 6.64 -5.59
CA VAL A 345 -12.80 5.29 -6.13
C VAL A 345 -14.19 4.82 -5.70
N ALA A 346 -15.11 4.79 -6.66
CA ALA A 346 -16.50 4.38 -6.46
C ALA A 346 -16.74 2.97 -7.00
N PHE A 347 -17.53 2.20 -6.28
CA PHE A 347 -18.02 0.87 -6.64
C PHE A 347 -19.54 0.90 -6.65
N ARG A 348 -20.14 0.61 -7.79
CA ARG A 348 -21.60 0.51 -7.92
C ARG A 348 -22.03 -0.94 -7.95
N ILE A 349 -22.96 -1.27 -7.08
CA ILE A 349 -23.50 -2.61 -6.91
C ILE A 349 -24.60 -2.85 -7.95
N GLY A 350 -24.53 -3.98 -8.64
CA GLY A 350 -25.54 -4.40 -9.61
C GLY A 350 -26.48 -5.49 -9.10
N GLU A 351 -26.07 -6.25 -8.09
CA GLU A 351 -26.84 -7.38 -7.56
C GLU A 351 -26.84 -7.34 -6.03
N ALA A 352 -27.99 -7.67 -5.43
CA ALA A 352 -28.07 -7.81 -3.99
C ALA A 352 -27.19 -8.97 -3.50
N SER A 353 -26.61 -8.84 -2.32
CA SER A 353 -25.88 -9.92 -1.65
C SER A 353 -26.16 -9.89 -0.16
N GLU A 354 -26.54 -11.04 0.40
CA GLU A 354 -26.62 -11.26 1.85
C GLU A 354 -25.29 -11.73 2.44
N VAL A 355 -24.31 -12.03 1.59
CA VAL A 355 -22.95 -12.38 1.99
C VAL A 355 -22.09 -11.11 1.99
N SER A 356 -21.17 -11.03 2.95
CA SER A 356 -20.25 -9.91 3.07
C SER A 356 -19.48 -9.64 1.78
N ALA A 357 -19.49 -8.39 1.33
CA ALA A 357 -18.79 -7.95 0.14
C ALA A 357 -17.57 -7.10 0.54
N ALA A 358 -16.38 -7.51 0.11
CA ALA A 358 -15.12 -6.84 0.44
C ALA A 358 -14.64 -5.96 -0.73
N PHE A 359 -14.24 -4.73 -0.42
CA PHE A 359 -13.75 -3.70 -1.33
C PHE A 359 -12.34 -3.28 -0.90
N GLY A 360 -11.33 -3.59 -1.72
CA GLY A 360 -9.92 -3.48 -1.34
C GLY A 360 -9.14 -2.49 -2.19
N LEU A 361 -8.38 -1.60 -1.54
CA LEU A 361 -7.43 -0.68 -2.16
C LEU A 361 -6.04 -0.85 -1.51
N CYS A 362 -4.99 -0.80 -2.32
CA CYS A 362 -3.60 -0.74 -1.87
C CYS A 362 -2.98 0.53 -2.44
N CYS A 363 -2.66 1.49 -1.56
CA CYS A 363 -2.10 2.79 -1.92
C CYS A 363 -0.61 2.84 -1.60
N HIS A 364 0.24 3.18 -2.57
CA HIS A 364 1.68 3.42 -2.40
C HIS A 364 1.97 4.90 -2.47
N PHE A 365 2.55 5.47 -1.42
CA PHE A 365 2.88 6.89 -1.36
C PHE A 365 4.37 7.11 -1.52
N LEU A 366 4.81 7.92 -2.49
CA LEU A 366 6.23 8.03 -2.81
C LEU A 366 6.63 9.49 -3.04
N ASN A 367 7.86 9.84 -2.63
CA ASN A 367 8.52 11.08 -3.03
C ASN A 367 9.64 10.83 -4.05
N ASP A 368 10.03 11.89 -4.76
CA ASP A 368 11.30 11.97 -5.51
C ASP A 368 11.52 10.86 -6.53
N ILE A 369 10.51 10.57 -7.36
CA ILE A 369 10.65 9.53 -8.38
C ILE A 369 10.98 10.10 -9.76
N PRO A 370 12.13 9.76 -10.39
CA PRO A 370 12.21 9.78 -11.84
C PRO A 370 11.15 8.82 -12.38
N ALA A 371 10.21 9.31 -13.18
CA ALA A 371 8.94 8.69 -13.63
C ALA A 371 8.96 7.18 -14.01
N ILE A 372 10.14 6.56 -14.16
CA ILE A 372 10.37 5.14 -14.46
C ILE A 372 10.39 4.26 -13.19
N ALA A 373 10.73 4.78 -12.01
CA ALA A 373 10.74 4.00 -10.76
C ALA A 373 9.39 4.04 -9.99
N ALA A 374 8.46 4.90 -10.40
CA ALA A 374 7.10 4.99 -9.86
C ALA A 374 6.24 3.81 -10.30
N ALA A 375 6.71 3.06 -11.30
CA ALA A 375 6.29 1.71 -11.59
C ALA A 375 6.84 0.71 -10.55
N THR A 376 6.55 0.91 -9.25
CA THR A 376 6.20 -0.26 -8.45
C THR A 376 4.86 -0.72 -8.97
N ASN A 377 4.92 -1.43 -10.10
CA ASN A 377 3.78 -1.92 -10.85
C ASN A 377 2.73 -2.40 -9.85
N PRO A 378 1.55 -1.78 -9.75
CA PRO A 378 0.50 -2.24 -8.84
C PRO A 378 0.15 -3.71 -9.06
N GLN A 379 0.44 -4.26 -10.25
CA GLN A 379 0.42 -5.71 -10.51
C GLN A 379 1.33 -6.49 -9.57
N SER A 380 2.42 -5.91 -9.06
CA SER A 380 3.24 -6.55 -8.02
C SER A 380 2.40 -6.89 -6.79
N ILE A 381 1.51 -6.01 -6.36
CA ILE A 381 0.58 -6.31 -5.25
C ILE A 381 -0.56 -7.21 -5.71
N LEU A 382 -1.12 -6.96 -6.89
CA LEU A 382 -2.26 -7.73 -7.40
C LEU A 382 -1.88 -9.18 -7.74
N LEU A 383 -0.61 -9.43 -8.01
CA LEU A 383 -0.03 -10.71 -8.39
C LEU A 383 1.08 -11.05 -7.39
N PRO A 384 0.75 -11.44 -6.15
CA PRO A 384 1.77 -11.74 -5.14
C PRO A 384 2.65 -12.92 -5.60
N PRO A 385 3.94 -12.98 -5.18
CA PRO A 385 4.74 -14.17 -5.35
C PRO A 385 4.13 -15.33 -4.56
N VAL A 386 4.39 -16.55 -5.01
CA VAL A 386 3.99 -17.77 -4.31
C VAL A 386 4.96 -17.98 -3.15
N VAL A 387 4.41 -18.12 -1.94
CA VAL A 387 5.18 -18.40 -0.71
C VAL A 387 4.86 -19.81 -0.25
N THR A 388 5.88 -20.65 -0.16
CA THR A 388 5.77 -22.04 0.34
C THR A 388 6.64 -22.21 1.57
N LYS A 389 6.22 -23.09 2.47
CA LYS A 389 6.91 -23.38 3.73
C LYS A 389 7.02 -24.88 3.96
N ASP A 390 8.14 -25.31 4.52
CA ASP A 390 8.44 -26.70 4.86
C ASP A 390 9.11 -26.73 6.24
N PHE A 391 8.35 -27.16 7.25
CA PHE A 391 8.69 -27.10 8.68
C PHE A 391 8.44 -28.44 9.36
#